data_AF-A0A127ZC14-F1
#
_entry.id   AF-A0A127ZC14-F1
#
_cell.length_a   1.000
_cell.length_b   1.000
_cell.length_c   1.000
_cell.angle_alpha   90.00
_cell.angle_beta   90.00
_cell.angle_gamma   90.00
#
_symmetry.space_group_name_H-M   'P 1'
#
loop_
_entity.id
_entity.type
_entity.pdbx_description
1 polymer ?
#
loop_
_entity_poly.entity_id
_entity_poly.type
_entity_poly.pdbx_seq_one_letter_code
_entity_poly.pdbx_strand_id
1 'polypeptide(L)'
;MASTSASSRAPLASRPSQSRISDNSAGSSSAPRPKQDKRRAANLLRDYYGLSSDAPSTSQSPAPSSDDASTTTSAPKIDLRSLLSSSSLSVLLGKESELIVQIRQLDGERQSLVYNHHHELVAASDTIRNMKLKSESLDPSLDSLKTSFETMSNLASNLEVLRSSASNPKAAQPSDTSDLDPLRDLEPIVALPATLSDLIECRLDASGGKEEDPEARKAGLTQAEHLWGTMEPVLAAWTDAGVAGVREIAAECRSLLKDGRKAIGSSAAATRSTSATP
;
A
#
# COMPACT_ATOMS: atom_id res chain seq x y z
N MET A 1 -65.30 -25.32 -51.39
CA MET A 1 -64.65 -24.49 -52.43
C MET A 1 -63.65 -23.60 -51.69
N ALA A 2 -62.40 -23.98 -51.41
CA ALA A 2 -61.26 -24.35 -52.25
C ALA A 2 -60.73 -23.20 -53.14
N SER A 3 -59.62 -22.58 -52.70
CA SER A 3 -58.44 -22.05 -53.45
C SER A 3 -57.83 -20.90 -52.62
N THR A 4 -56.79 -21.09 -51.79
CA THR A 4 -55.35 -21.21 -52.09
C THR A 4 -54.82 -20.25 -53.16
N SER A 5 -53.96 -19.31 -52.76
CA SER A 5 -52.88 -18.78 -53.58
C SER A 5 -51.70 -18.43 -52.68
N ALA A 6 -50.59 -19.08 -52.96
CA ALA A 6 -49.29 -18.95 -52.31
C ALA A 6 -48.28 -18.36 -53.32
N SER A 7 -47.09 -18.04 -52.81
CA SER A 7 -45.83 -17.79 -53.53
C SER A 7 -45.60 -16.33 -53.98
N SER A 8 -44.41 -15.72 -53.88
CA SER A 8 -43.06 -16.28 -53.87
C SER A 8 -42.03 -15.37 -53.16
N ARG A 9 -41.09 -16.05 -52.53
CA ARG A 9 -39.80 -15.65 -51.97
C ARG A 9 -38.82 -15.12 -53.05
N ALA A 10 -37.97 -14.16 -52.70
CA ALA A 10 -36.66 -13.95 -53.32
C ALA A 10 -35.59 -13.59 -52.27
N PRO A 11 -34.31 -13.99 -52.46
CA PRO A 11 -33.31 -14.11 -51.39
C PRO A 11 -32.10 -13.15 -51.50
N LEU A 12 -31.39 -13.03 -50.36
CA LEU A 12 -29.97 -12.74 -50.14
C LEU A 12 -29.29 -11.53 -50.81
N ALA A 13 -28.80 -10.62 -49.97
CA ALA A 13 -27.46 -10.07 -50.10
C ALA A 13 -26.76 -10.07 -48.73
N SER A 14 -25.78 -10.96 -48.60
CA SER A 14 -24.90 -11.16 -47.45
C SER A 14 -23.73 -10.19 -47.51
N ARG A 15 -23.37 -9.53 -46.38
CA ARG A 15 -22.00 -9.02 -46.12
C ARG A 15 -21.86 -8.40 -44.72
N PRO A 16 -20.66 -8.35 -44.14
CA PRO A 16 -20.00 -9.48 -43.49
C PRO A 16 -19.80 -9.24 -41.98
N SER A 17 -19.73 -10.33 -41.23
CA SER A 17 -19.26 -10.38 -39.85
C SER A 17 -17.74 -10.25 -39.81
N GLN A 18 -17.19 -9.18 -39.21
CA GLN A 18 -15.87 -9.08 -38.56
C GLN A 18 -15.98 -7.91 -37.57
N SER A 19 -15.55 -7.93 -36.31
CA SER A 19 -14.73 -8.87 -35.55
C SER A 19 -15.00 -8.61 -34.07
N ARG A 20 -15.22 -9.69 -33.32
CA ARG A 20 -15.05 -9.71 -31.86
C ARG A 20 -13.62 -9.25 -31.56
N ILE A 21 -13.45 -8.30 -30.64
CA ILE A 21 -12.16 -8.08 -30.01
C ILE A 21 -12.33 -8.50 -28.56
N SER A 22 -11.75 -9.66 -28.27
CA SER A 22 -11.61 -10.24 -26.94
C SER A 22 -10.86 -9.31 -26.00
N ASP A 23 -11.13 -9.50 -24.71
CA ASP A 23 -10.28 -9.11 -23.60
C ASP A 23 -8.79 -9.31 -23.88
N ASN A 24 -7.98 -8.30 -23.59
CA ASN A 24 -6.58 -8.50 -23.28
C ASN A 24 -6.16 -7.56 -22.14
N SER A 25 -6.41 -8.01 -20.93
CA SER A 25 -5.65 -7.61 -19.75
C SER A 25 -4.29 -8.31 -19.80
N ALA A 26 -3.25 -7.63 -20.29
CA ALA A 26 -1.87 -8.04 -20.09
C ALA A 26 -0.97 -6.79 -20.02
N GLY A 27 -0.16 -6.74 -18.97
CA GLY A 27 0.64 -5.59 -18.58
C GLY A 27 1.83 -5.27 -19.49
N SER A 28 2.38 -4.08 -19.20
CA SER A 28 3.75 -3.61 -19.43
C SER A 28 4.36 -3.74 -20.84
N SER A 29 4.45 -2.59 -21.52
CA SER A 29 5.75 -2.13 -22.04
C SER A 29 5.76 -0.62 -22.14
N SER A 30 6.55 0.02 -21.29
CA SER A 30 6.91 1.43 -21.33
C SER A 30 7.76 1.71 -22.58
N ALA A 31 7.12 2.05 -23.69
CA ALA A 31 7.79 2.69 -24.82
C ALA A 31 7.66 4.22 -24.65
N PRO A 32 8.76 5.00 -24.76
CA PRO A 32 8.69 6.45 -24.63
C PRO A 32 7.96 7.00 -25.85
N ARG A 33 6.68 7.36 -25.69
CA ARG A 33 5.90 8.04 -26.73
C ARG A 33 6.61 9.34 -27.15
N PRO A 34 6.69 9.65 -28.44
CA PRO A 34 7.40 10.84 -28.92
C PRO A 34 6.78 12.09 -28.29
N LYS A 35 7.62 13.00 -27.77
CA LYS A 35 7.21 14.24 -27.08
C LYS A 35 6.26 15.12 -27.91
N GLN A 36 6.21 14.91 -29.23
CA GLN A 36 5.28 15.58 -30.15
C GLN A 36 3.81 15.16 -29.95
N ASP A 37 3.52 13.89 -29.63
CA ASP A 37 2.14 13.45 -29.41
C ASP A 37 1.56 14.05 -28.14
N LYS A 38 2.39 14.21 -27.10
CA LYS A 38 1.98 14.83 -25.84
C LYS A 38 1.72 16.34 -26.02
N ARG A 39 2.52 17.02 -26.85
CA ARG A 39 2.28 18.42 -27.23
C ARG A 39 1.05 18.58 -28.13
N ARG A 40 0.81 17.65 -29.06
CA ARG A 40 -0.36 17.65 -29.94
C ARG A 40 -1.66 17.38 -29.17
N ALA A 41 -1.64 16.41 -28.25
CA ALA A 41 -2.77 16.13 -27.36
C ALA A 41 -3.05 17.30 -26.40
N ALA A 42 -2.00 17.92 -25.84
CA ALA A 42 -2.15 19.10 -24.99
C ALA A 42 -2.74 20.29 -25.74
N ASN A 43 -2.31 20.53 -26.98
CA ASN A 43 -2.88 21.60 -27.81
C ASN A 43 -4.33 21.31 -28.22
N LEU A 44 -4.66 20.06 -28.58
CA LEU A 44 -6.04 19.67 -28.90
C LEU A 44 -6.99 19.86 -27.72
N LEU A 45 -6.54 19.50 -26.51
CA LEU A 45 -7.28 19.75 -25.28
C LEU A 45 -7.40 21.25 -25.00
N ARG A 46 -6.33 22.02 -25.19
CA ARG A 46 -6.34 23.48 -25.03
C ARG A 46 -7.35 24.15 -25.96
N ASP A 47 -7.45 23.67 -27.20
CA ASP A 47 -8.39 24.17 -28.20
C ASP A 47 -9.83 23.73 -27.89
N TYR A 48 -10.03 22.50 -27.39
CA TYR A 48 -11.35 22.01 -26.94
C TYR A 48 -11.92 22.81 -25.76
N TYR A 49 -11.05 23.28 -24.86
CA TYR A 49 -11.45 24.11 -23.70
C TYR A 49 -11.32 25.61 -23.96
N GLY A 50 -11.03 26.06 -25.18
CA GLY A 50 -10.99 27.49 -25.54
C GLY A 50 -9.91 28.30 -24.81
N LEU A 51 -8.86 27.65 -24.31
CA LEU A 51 -7.78 28.27 -23.52
C LEU A 51 -6.72 28.97 -24.39
N SER A 52 -6.85 28.91 -25.72
CA SER A 52 -6.00 29.60 -26.68
C SER A 52 -6.42 31.07 -26.76
N SER A 53 -5.88 31.91 -25.87
CA SER A 53 -6.06 33.37 -25.87
C SER A 53 -5.27 34.04 -26.99
N ASP A 54 -5.75 33.94 -28.22
CA ASP A 54 -5.49 34.91 -29.28
C ASP A 54 -6.68 34.91 -30.24
N ALA A 55 -7.36 36.05 -30.35
CA ALA A 55 -8.48 36.28 -31.26
C ALA A 55 -7.97 37.15 -32.42
N PRO A 56 -8.53 37.08 -33.65
CA PRO A 56 -9.92 36.73 -33.91
C PRO A 56 -10.19 35.82 -35.12
N SER A 57 -11.45 35.41 -35.20
CA SER A 57 -12.21 34.94 -36.37
C SER A 57 -12.34 33.43 -36.62
N THR A 58 -13.61 33.01 -36.46
CA THR A 58 -14.30 31.93 -37.19
C THR A 58 -13.98 30.49 -36.77
N SER A 59 -14.80 29.95 -35.86
CA SER A 59 -15.67 28.79 -36.12
C SER A 59 -16.43 28.45 -34.85
N GLN A 60 -17.75 28.46 -34.95
CA GLN A 60 -18.69 28.14 -33.88
C GLN A 60 -18.48 26.70 -33.39
N SER A 61 -18.27 26.53 -32.09
CA SER A 61 -18.56 25.31 -31.34
C SER A 61 -18.97 25.73 -29.92
N PRO A 62 -20.01 25.12 -29.32
CA PRO A 62 -20.73 25.69 -28.19
C PRO A 62 -19.98 25.42 -26.88
N ALA A 63 -19.45 26.47 -26.26
CA ALA A 63 -19.14 26.43 -24.84
C ALA A 63 -20.45 26.51 -24.04
N PRO A 64 -20.60 25.75 -22.94
CA PRO A 64 -21.75 25.89 -22.06
C PRO A 64 -21.59 27.20 -21.28
N SER A 65 -22.26 28.25 -21.76
CA SER A 65 -22.50 29.43 -20.95
C SER A 65 -23.28 29.00 -19.72
N SER A 66 -22.62 29.07 -18.57
CA SER A 66 -23.25 29.16 -17.26
C SER A 66 -23.94 30.52 -17.16
N ASP A 67 -25.02 30.67 -17.90
CA ASP A 67 -26.01 31.73 -17.77
C ASP A 67 -27.29 31.25 -18.47
N ASP A 68 -28.39 31.45 -17.77
CA ASP A 68 -29.77 31.25 -18.20
C ASP A 68 -30.45 29.89 -17.97
N ALA A 69 -30.63 29.58 -16.68
CA ALA A 69 -31.78 28.81 -16.21
C ALA A 69 -33.13 29.57 -16.34
N SER A 70 -33.30 30.44 -17.34
CA SER A 70 -34.58 31.12 -17.66
C SER A 70 -35.14 30.75 -19.02
N THR A 71 -34.60 29.76 -19.73
CA THR A 71 -35.16 29.29 -21.01
C THR A 71 -36.24 28.20 -20.82
N THR A 72 -37.14 28.37 -19.85
CA THR A 72 -38.34 27.51 -19.74
C THR A 72 -39.62 28.29 -19.52
N THR A 73 -39.85 29.37 -20.28
CA THR A 73 -41.22 29.80 -20.60
C THR A 73 -41.33 30.72 -21.82
N SER A 74 -40.48 30.57 -22.84
CA SER A 74 -40.83 31.10 -24.16
C SER A 74 -41.77 30.13 -24.88
N ALA A 75 -42.87 29.73 -24.20
CA ALA A 75 -44.03 29.31 -24.96
C ALA A 75 -44.39 30.51 -25.84
N PRO A 76 -44.47 30.39 -27.17
CA PRO A 76 -45.09 31.44 -27.94
C PRO A 76 -46.47 31.61 -27.33
N LYS A 77 -46.74 32.74 -26.67
CA LYS A 77 -48.09 33.14 -26.32
C LYS A 77 -48.79 33.40 -27.63
N ILE A 78 -49.17 32.32 -28.31
CA ILE A 78 -50.12 32.34 -29.40
C ILE A 78 -51.35 32.95 -28.76
N ASP A 79 -51.62 34.21 -29.07
CA ASP A 79 -52.77 34.91 -28.53
C ASP A 79 -54.01 34.32 -29.21
N LEU A 80 -54.49 33.22 -28.64
CA LEU A 80 -55.63 32.47 -29.14
C LEU A 80 -56.87 33.37 -29.22
N ARG A 81 -57.00 34.37 -28.32
CA ARG A 81 -58.11 35.33 -28.35
C ARG A 81 -58.05 36.23 -29.56
N SER A 82 -56.86 36.74 -29.90
CA SER A 82 -56.66 37.53 -31.12
C SER A 82 -56.86 36.69 -32.39
N LEU A 83 -56.44 35.42 -32.39
CA LEU A 83 -56.69 34.50 -33.50
C LEU A 83 -58.18 34.20 -33.69
N LEU A 84 -58.91 33.93 -32.61
CA LEU A 84 -60.35 33.65 -32.64
C LEU A 84 -61.17 34.86 -33.08
N SER A 85 -60.71 36.09 -32.80
CA SER A 85 -61.42 37.31 -33.19
C SER A 85 -61.09 37.80 -34.60
N SER A 86 -59.91 37.48 -35.14
CA SER A 86 -59.43 38.00 -36.43
C SER A 86 -59.43 37.00 -37.59
N SER A 87 -59.44 35.68 -37.32
CA SER A 87 -59.33 34.64 -38.35
C SER A 87 -60.65 33.94 -38.67
N SER A 88 -60.83 33.56 -39.93
CA SER A 88 -62.01 32.82 -40.39
C SER A 88 -61.94 31.34 -40.00
N LEU A 89 -63.09 30.70 -39.84
CA LEU A 89 -63.21 29.29 -39.43
C LEU A 89 -62.38 28.33 -40.30
N SER A 90 -62.34 28.54 -41.62
CA SER A 90 -61.58 27.69 -42.55
C SER A 90 -60.07 27.78 -42.32
N VAL A 91 -59.56 28.96 -42.00
CA VAL A 91 -58.15 29.17 -41.63
C VAL A 91 -57.85 28.50 -40.29
N LEU A 92 -58.78 28.56 -39.34
CA LEU A 92 -58.62 27.93 -38.04
C LEU A 92 -58.58 26.39 -38.14
N LEU A 93 -59.46 25.79 -38.94
CA LEU A 93 -59.46 24.34 -39.19
C LEU A 93 -58.21 23.88 -39.97
N GLY A 94 -57.73 24.69 -40.91
CA GLY A 94 -56.45 24.43 -41.60
C GLY A 94 -55.28 24.41 -40.62
N LYS A 95 -55.22 25.41 -39.71
CA LYS A 95 -54.21 25.46 -38.64
C LYS A 95 -54.34 24.32 -37.65
N GLU A 96 -55.56 23.92 -37.30
CA GLU A 96 -55.79 22.74 -36.45
C GLU A 96 -55.21 21.48 -37.09
N SER A 97 -55.52 21.24 -38.36
CA SER A 97 -54.97 20.10 -39.09
C SER A 97 -53.44 20.16 -39.17
N GLU A 98 -52.85 21.33 -39.38
CA GLU A 98 -51.40 21.53 -39.39
C GLU A 98 -50.79 21.22 -38.02
N LEU A 99 -51.36 21.74 -36.93
CA LEU A 99 -50.90 21.48 -35.58
C LEU A 99 -51.01 20.01 -35.20
N ILE A 100 -52.07 19.30 -35.63
CA ILE A 100 -52.20 17.86 -35.41
C ILE A 100 -51.04 17.10 -36.09
N VAL A 101 -50.65 17.50 -37.31
CA VAL A 101 -49.49 16.90 -38.00
C VAL A 101 -48.20 17.22 -37.26
N GLN A 102 -48.00 18.48 -36.85
CA GLN A 102 -46.81 18.90 -36.09
C GLN A 102 -46.69 18.17 -34.75
N ILE A 103 -47.80 17.96 -34.02
CA ILE A 103 -47.81 17.21 -32.76
C ILE A 103 -47.36 15.76 -32.99
N ARG A 104 -47.85 15.11 -34.04
CA ARG A 104 -47.44 13.74 -34.38
C ARG A 104 -45.97 13.66 -34.78
N GLN A 105 -45.50 14.64 -35.53
CA GLN A 105 -44.10 14.75 -35.92
C GLN A 105 -43.20 14.93 -34.70
N LEU A 106 -43.55 15.86 -33.79
CA LEU A 106 -42.82 16.10 -32.55
C LEU A 106 -42.80 14.88 -31.63
N ASP A 107 -43.88 14.12 -31.53
CA ASP A 107 -43.89 12.90 -30.73
C ASP A 107 -42.98 11.83 -31.35
N GLY A 108 -42.95 11.72 -32.69
CA GLY A 108 -42.01 10.87 -33.41
C GLY A 108 -40.55 11.27 -33.18
N GLU A 109 -40.23 12.56 -33.22
CA GLU A 109 -38.90 13.09 -32.93
C GLU A 109 -38.49 12.85 -31.47
N ARG A 110 -39.39 13.09 -30.52
CA ARG A 110 -39.17 12.80 -29.09
C ARG A 110 -38.89 11.32 -28.87
N GLN A 111 -39.68 10.44 -29.49
CA GLN A 111 -39.50 9.00 -29.36
C GLN A 111 -38.18 8.55 -30.01
N SER A 112 -37.82 9.09 -31.18
CA SER A 112 -36.54 8.85 -31.84
C SER A 112 -35.35 9.31 -30.97
N LEU A 113 -35.43 10.50 -30.37
CA LEU A 113 -34.38 11.00 -29.48
C LEU A 113 -34.19 10.09 -28.27
N VAL A 114 -35.28 9.69 -27.62
CA VAL A 114 -35.24 8.75 -26.51
C VAL A 114 -34.61 7.42 -26.96
N TYR A 115 -35.05 6.79 -28.04
CA TYR A 115 -34.45 5.53 -28.45
C TYR A 115 -32.98 5.66 -28.86
N ASN A 116 -32.62 6.72 -29.57
CA ASN A 116 -31.26 6.93 -30.04
C ASN A 116 -30.30 7.28 -28.89
N HIS A 117 -30.72 8.04 -27.89
CA HIS A 117 -29.81 8.57 -26.86
C HIS A 117 -30.05 8.01 -25.45
N HIS A 118 -31.14 7.26 -25.20
CA HIS A 118 -31.41 6.71 -23.86
C HIS A 118 -30.33 5.75 -23.40
N HIS A 119 -29.78 4.93 -24.31
CA HIS A 119 -28.69 4.03 -23.95
C HIS A 119 -27.41 4.78 -23.54
N GLU A 120 -27.16 5.96 -24.13
CA GLU A 120 -26.05 6.83 -23.74
C GLU A 120 -26.28 7.46 -22.36
N LEU A 121 -27.51 7.92 -22.07
CA LEU A 121 -27.87 8.43 -20.74
C LEU A 121 -27.73 7.35 -19.65
N VAL A 122 -28.15 6.11 -19.96
CA VAL A 122 -27.98 4.97 -19.07
C VAL A 122 -26.49 4.67 -18.87
N ALA A 123 -25.71 4.60 -19.95
CA ALA A 123 -24.27 4.33 -19.87
C ALA A 123 -23.50 5.43 -19.11
N ALA A 124 -23.88 6.69 -19.28
CA ALA A 124 -23.33 7.80 -18.52
C ALA A 124 -23.70 7.68 -17.03
N SER A 125 -24.95 7.33 -16.73
CA SER A 125 -25.42 7.10 -15.35
C SER A 125 -24.67 5.94 -14.68
N ASP A 126 -24.45 4.85 -15.42
CA ASP A 126 -23.65 3.71 -14.94
C ASP A 126 -22.19 4.08 -14.73
N THR A 127 -21.63 4.92 -15.59
CA THR A 127 -20.27 5.45 -15.43
C THR A 127 -20.15 6.30 -14.16
N ILE A 128 -21.10 7.20 -13.92
CA ILE A 128 -21.16 8.01 -12.69
C ILE A 128 -21.30 7.10 -11.46
N ARG A 129 -22.16 6.08 -11.53
CA ARG A 129 -22.31 5.11 -10.45
C ARG A 129 -21.01 4.35 -10.17
N ASN A 130 -20.33 3.88 -11.20
CA ASN A 130 -19.05 3.17 -11.07
C ASN A 130 -17.95 4.09 -10.53
N MET A 131 -17.91 5.35 -10.96
CA MET A 131 -17.00 6.35 -10.41
C MET A 131 -17.26 6.59 -8.93
N LYS A 132 -18.53 6.69 -8.51
CA LYS A 132 -18.91 6.84 -7.11
C LYS A 132 -18.45 5.64 -6.27
N LEU A 133 -18.72 4.42 -6.72
CA LEU A 133 -18.31 3.19 -6.02
C LEU A 133 -16.79 3.09 -5.89
N LYS A 134 -16.04 3.47 -6.94
CA LYS A 134 -14.57 3.52 -6.89
C LYS A 134 -14.08 4.56 -5.90
N SER A 135 -14.68 5.74 -5.86
CA SER A 135 -14.34 6.78 -4.87
C SER A 135 -14.55 6.28 -3.44
N GLU A 136 -15.70 5.66 -3.17
CA GLU A 136 -16.04 5.10 -1.86
C GLU A 136 -15.12 3.93 -1.47
N SER A 137 -14.65 3.14 -2.45
CA SER A 137 -13.66 2.08 -2.19
C SER A 137 -12.27 2.59 -1.84
N LEU A 138 -11.92 3.84 -2.16
CA LEU A 138 -10.64 4.45 -1.82
C LEU A 138 -10.59 4.97 -0.38
N ASP A 139 -11.75 5.29 0.21
CA ASP A 139 -11.85 5.78 1.59
C ASP A 139 -11.16 4.86 2.62
N PRO A 140 -11.37 3.52 2.66
CA PRO A 140 -10.67 2.65 3.61
C PRO A 140 -9.15 2.61 3.37
N SER A 141 -8.69 2.75 2.13
CA SER A 141 -7.25 2.83 1.83
C SER A 141 -6.65 4.14 2.33
N LEU A 142 -7.38 5.25 2.22
CA LEU A 142 -6.96 6.54 2.76
C LEU A 142 -6.94 6.52 4.29
N ASP A 143 -7.92 5.88 4.92
CA ASP A 143 -7.96 5.74 6.38
C ASP A 143 -6.83 4.84 6.89
N SER A 144 -6.54 3.72 6.22
CA SER A 144 -5.37 2.89 6.53
C SER A 144 -4.06 3.68 6.40
N LEU A 145 -3.93 4.50 5.36
CA LEU A 145 -2.76 5.36 5.17
C LEU A 145 -2.64 6.41 6.29
N LYS A 146 -3.74 7.05 6.69
CA LYS A 146 -3.76 7.97 7.84
C LYS A 146 -3.31 7.28 9.12
N THR A 147 -3.84 6.10 9.43
CA THR A 147 -3.42 5.33 10.61
C THR A 147 -1.93 4.99 10.53
N SER A 148 -1.41 4.60 9.37
CA SER A 148 0.03 4.35 9.20
C SER A 148 0.86 5.62 9.47
N PHE A 149 0.41 6.78 9.00
CA PHE A 149 1.08 8.05 9.25
C PHE A 149 1.04 8.45 10.73
N GLU A 150 -0.09 8.24 11.41
CA GLU A 150 -0.21 8.43 12.86
C GLU A 150 0.76 7.52 13.62
N THR A 151 0.86 6.25 13.25
CA THR A 151 1.82 5.32 13.89
C THR A 151 3.26 5.76 13.64
N MET A 152 3.62 6.14 12.41
CA MET A 152 4.95 6.67 12.09
C MET A 152 5.25 7.95 12.86
N SER A 153 4.29 8.86 12.95
CA SER A 153 4.43 10.11 13.72
C SER A 153 4.62 9.83 15.21
N ASN A 154 3.87 8.87 15.77
CA ASN A 154 4.00 8.48 17.18
C ASN A 154 5.37 7.82 17.44
N LEU A 155 5.83 6.93 16.56
CA LEU A 155 7.17 6.34 16.65
C LEU A 155 8.26 7.42 16.54
N ALA A 156 8.12 8.37 15.60
CA ALA A 156 9.06 9.48 15.45
C ALA A 156 9.08 10.36 16.71
N SER A 157 7.93 10.68 17.30
CA SER A 157 7.89 11.43 18.57
C SER A 157 8.50 10.66 19.72
N ASN A 158 8.28 9.34 19.82
CA ASN A 158 8.90 8.51 20.86
C ASN A 158 10.42 8.45 20.70
N LEU A 159 10.92 8.34 19.46
CA LEU A 159 12.35 8.41 19.18
C LEU A 159 12.93 9.78 19.54
N GLU A 160 12.21 10.88 19.27
CA GLU A 160 12.66 12.22 19.65
C GLU A 160 12.67 12.40 21.17
N VAL A 161 11.68 11.85 21.91
CA VAL A 161 11.68 11.83 23.38
C VAL A 161 12.87 11.02 23.91
N LEU A 162 13.12 9.82 23.38
CA LEU A 162 14.27 9.01 23.76
C LEU A 162 15.59 9.72 23.46
N ARG A 163 15.70 10.37 22.29
CA ARG A 163 16.87 11.12 21.87
C ARG A 163 17.12 12.36 22.72
N SER A 164 16.08 13.14 22.99
CA SER A 164 16.16 14.33 23.85
C SER A 164 16.43 13.96 25.31
N SER A 165 15.92 12.82 25.78
CA SER A 165 16.25 12.26 27.09
C SER A 165 17.70 11.76 27.14
N ALA A 166 18.26 11.25 26.05
CA ALA A 166 19.67 10.88 25.94
C ALA A 166 20.60 12.10 25.73
N SER A 167 20.12 13.16 25.09
CA SER A 167 20.88 14.38 24.79
C SER A 167 20.77 15.46 25.86
N ASN A 168 20.16 15.18 27.02
CA ASN A 168 20.16 16.09 28.16
C ASN A 168 21.08 15.62 29.29
N PRO A 169 22.42 15.62 29.12
CA PRO A 169 23.37 15.42 30.21
C PRO A 169 23.68 16.73 30.97
N LYS A 170 22.73 17.69 31.05
CA LYS A 170 23.00 19.02 31.65
C LYS A 170 21.86 19.56 32.51
N ALA A 171 21.42 18.79 33.50
CA ALA A 171 20.70 19.34 34.66
C ALA A 171 21.03 18.65 35.99
N ALA A 172 22.11 17.87 36.07
CA ALA A 172 22.62 17.33 37.32
C ALA A 172 24.15 17.47 37.36
N GLN A 173 24.59 18.30 38.30
CA GLN A 173 25.85 18.28 39.07
C GLN A 173 27.04 17.44 38.55
N PRO A 174 28.27 18.01 38.53
CA PRO A 174 29.47 17.26 38.21
C PRO A 174 29.84 16.36 39.39
N SER A 175 29.58 15.07 39.28
CA SER A 175 30.26 14.05 40.07
C SER A 175 30.77 12.97 39.13
N ASP A 176 32.10 12.96 39.02
CA ASP A 176 32.94 12.00 38.33
C ASP A 176 32.43 10.56 38.51
N THR A 177 31.88 9.96 37.46
CA THR A 177 32.03 8.52 37.20
C THR A 177 31.99 8.33 35.68
N SER A 178 33.08 7.78 35.16
CA SER A 178 33.29 7.17 33.84
C SER A 178 32.11 7.21 32.87
N ASP A 179 32.34 7.86 31.74
CA ASP A 179 31.62 7.70 30.47
C ASP A 179 31.59 6.20 30.10
N LEU A 180 30.55 5.49 30.56
CA LEU A 180 30.37 4.06 30.30
C LEU A 180 29.76 3.92 28.93
N ASP A 181 30.58 3.54 27.96
CA ASP A 181 30.15 3.18 26.62
C ASP A 181 29.34 1.87 26.73
N PRO A 182 27.99 1.90 26.57
CA PRO A 182 27.13 0.76 26.91
C PRO A 182 27.52 -0.50 26.15
N LEU A 183 28.03 -0.35 24.93
CA LEU A 183 28.46 -1.47 24.09
C LEU A 183 29.68 -2.20 24.66
N ARG A 184 30.60 -1.47 25.31
CA ARG A 184 31.84 -2.03 25.86
C ARG A 184 31.59 -2.84 27.13
N ASP A 185 30.57 -2.45 27.89
CA ASP A 185 30.19 -3.15 29.13
C ASP A 185 29.32 -4.38 28.86
N LEU A 186 28.63 -4.44 27.70
CA LEU A 186 27.86 -5.61 27.26
C LEU A 186 28.72 -6.71 26.63
N GLU A 187 29.80 -6.36 25.93
CA GLU A 187 30.70 -7.30 25.27
C GLU A 187 31.24 -8.42 26.18
N PRO A 188 31.77 -8.15 27.39
CA PRO A 188 32.28 -9.19 28.28
C PRO A 188 31.18 -10.13 28.81
N ILE A 189 29.92 -9.69 28.88
CA ILE A 189 28.80 -10.48 29.38
C ILE A 189 28.33 -11.47 28.32
N VAL A 190 28.23 -11.05 27.06
CA VAL A 190 27.80 -11.90 25.95
C VAL A 190 28.91 -12.88 25.54
N ALA A 191 30.18 -12.48 25.66
CA ALA A 191 31.32 -13.35 25.37
C ALA A 191 31.62 -14.35 26.50
N LEU A 192 31.00 -14.20 27.68
CA LEU A 192 31.33 -14.98 28.88
C LEU A 192 31.22 -16.51 28.70
N PRO A 193 30.15 -17.07 28.08
CA PRO A 193 30.07 -18.51 27.85
C PRO A 193 31.21 -19.04 26.97
N ALA A 194 31.60 -18.27 25.95
CA ALA A 194 32.69 -18.63 25.04
C ALA A 194 34.05 -18.58 25.77
N THR A 195 34.31 -17.54 26.55
CA THR A 195 35.57 -17.43 27.31
C THR A 195 35.70 -18.52 28.38
N LEU A 196 34.62 -18.89 29.06
CA LEU A 196 34.62 -20.00 30.01
C LEU A 196 34.88 -21.35 29.32
N SER A 197 34.25 -21.61 28.17
CA SER A 197 34.50 -22.85 27.43
C SER A 197 35.94 -22.92 26.90
N ASP A 198 36.51 -21.83 26.39
CA ASP A 198 37.90 -21.77 25.93
C ASP A 198 38.91 -22.02 27.06
N LEU A 199 38.64 -21.54 28.27
CA LEU A 199 39.47 -21.79 29.45
C LEU A 199 39.39 -23.23 29.95
N ILE A 200 38.20 -23.84 29.87
CA ILE A 200 37.99 -25.26 30.23
C ILE A 200 38.64 -26.18 29.20
N GLU A 201 38.62 -25.80 27.93
CA GLU A 201 39.25 -26.53 26.82
C GLU A 201 40.74 -26.25 26.66
N CYS A 202 41.33 -25.37 27.50
CA CYS A 202 42.73 -24.95 27.44
C CYS A 202 43.14 -24.41 26.05
N ARG A 203 42.22 -23.76 25.33
CA ARG A 203 42.42 -23.34 23.92
C ARG A 203 43.24 -22.06 23.76
N LEU A 204 43.32 -21.23 24.80
CA LEU A 204 43.98 -19.92 24.75
C LEU A 204 45.52 -20.01 24.74
N ASP A 205 46.11 -21.11 25.20
CA ASP A 205 47.56 -21.34 25.19
C ASP A 205 47.96 -22.37 24.13
N ALA A 206 47.63 -22.10 22.87
CA ALA A 206 48.13 -22.87 21.75
C ALA A 206 49.59 -22.49 21.42
N SER A 207 50.52 -22.87 22.29
CA SER A 207 51.92 -23.08 21.92
C SER A 207 52.46 -24.40 22.48
N GLY A 208 52.06 -25.49 21.83
CA GLY A 208 52.84 -26.72 21.75
C GLY A 208 52.55 -27.79 22.80
N GLY A 209 52.16 -28.98 22.31
CA GLY A 209 52.30 -30.24 23.03
C GLY A 209 51.00 -31.02 23.20
N LYS A 210 50.86 -32.12 22.43
CA LYS A 210 49.92 -33.20 22.72
C LYS A 210 50.40 -33.94 23.98
N GLU A 211 50.09 -33.44 25.15
CA GLU A 211 49.82 -34.25 26.34
C GLU A 211 48.66 -33.56 27.06
N GLU A 212 47.55 -34.29 27.24
CA GLU A 212 46.44 -33.80 28.04
C GLU A 212 46.89 -33.79 29.50
N ASP A 213 47.61 -32.76 29.90
CA ASP A 213 48.04 -32.59 31.27
C ASP A 213 46.79 -32.36 32.13
N PRO A 214 46.40 -33.32 33.01
CA PRO A 214 45.24 -33.15 33.87
C PRO A 214 45.42 -31.97 34.83
N GLU A 215 46.63 -31.48 35.04
CA GLU A 215 46.92 -30.29 35.84
C GLU A 215 46.59 -28.99 35.10
N ALA A 216 46.92 -28.90 33.80
CA ALA A 216 46.55 -27.76 32.96
C ALA A 216 45.03 -27.59 32.85
N ARG A 217 44.30 -28.70 32.70
CA ARG A 217 42.82 -28.67 32.67
C ARG A 217 42.21 -28.26 34.01
N LYS A 218 42.80 -28.70 35.12
CA LYS A 218 42.41 -28.24 36.47
C LYS A 218 42.69 -26.76 36.66
N ALA A 219 43.84 -26.27 36.20
CA ALA A 219 44.20 -24.85 36.27
C ALA A 219 43.22 -24.00 35.45
N GLY A 220 42.89 -24.42 34.22
CA GLY A 220 41.89 -23.78 33.37
C GLY A 220 40.50 -23.71 34.02
N LEU A 221 40.06 -24.80 34.67
CA LEU A 221 38.82 -24.79 35.44
C LEU A 221 38.87 -23.80 36.62
N THR A 222 39.96 -23.74 37.38
CA THR A 222 40.07 -22.80 38.50
C THR A 222 40.04 -21.34 38.03
N GLN A 223 40.64 -21.05 36.88
CA GLN A 223 40.59 -19.72 36.26
C GLN A 223 39.18 -19.38 35.77
N ALA A 224 38.49 -20.35 35.15
CA ALA A 224 37.09 -20.21 34.74
C ALA A 224 36.16 -19.98 35.96
N GLU A 225 36.35 -20.71 37.06
CA GLU A 225 35.60 -20.52 38.30
C GLU A 225 35.87 -19.13 38.93
N HIS A 226 37.10 -18.64 38.86
CA HIS A 226 37.45 -17.29 39.33
C HIS A 226 36.76 -16.20 38.50
N LEU A 227 36.82 -16.31 37.16
CA LEU A 227 36.14 -15.35 36.26
C LEU A 227 34.61 -15.41 36.39
N TRP A 228 34.06 -16.59 36.62
CA TRP A 228 32.64 -16.70 36.93
C TRP A 228 32.29 -15.98 38.23
N GLY A 229 33.11 -16.12 39.28
CA GLY A 229 32.87 -15.44 40.56
C GLY A 229 32.92 -13.91 40.46
N THR A 230 33.69 -13.34 39.54
CA THR A 230 33.70 -11.88 39.33
C THR A 230 32.46 -11.39 38.58
N MET A 231 31.90 -12.21 37.69
CA MET A 231 30.79 -11.84 36.80
C MET A 231 29.41 -12.26 37.30
N GLU A 232 29.34 -13.26 38.17
CA GLU A 232 28.11 -13.71 38.84
C GLU A 232 27.30 -12.56 39.50
N PRO A 233 27.90 -11.67 40.32
CA PRO A 233 27.14 -10.57 40.94
C PRO A 233 26.62 -9.56 39.91
N VAL A 234 27.33 -9.37 38.79
CA VAL A 234 26.90 -8.50 37.69
C VAL A 234 25.67 -9.10 37.00
N LEU A 235 25.73 -10.39 36.66
CA LEU A 235 24.61 -11.11 36.08
C LEU A 235 23.40 -11.11 37.03
N ALA A 236 23.61 -11.30 38.34
CA ALA A 236 22.55 -11.26 39.34
C ALA A 236 21.85 -9.88 39.39
N ALA A 237 22.62 -8.79 39.44
CA ALA A 237 22.06 -7.44 39.40
C ALA A 237 21.26 -7.18 38.11
N TRP A 238 21.70 -7.72 36.97
CA TRP A 238 20.99 -7.60 35.69
C TRP A 238 19.74 -8.46 35.62
N THR A 239 19.74 -9.62 36.27
CA THR A 239 18.53 -10.44 36.41
C THR A 239 17.49 -9.78 37.31
N ASP A 240 17.92 -9.10 38.38
CA ASP A 240 17.04 -8.34 39.27
C ASP A 240 16.46 -7.09 38.56
N ALA A 241 17.25 -6.49 37.66
CA ALA A 241 16.81 -5.42 36.77
C ALA A 241 15.88 -5.89 35.63
N GLY A 242 15.68 -7.21 35.48
CA GLY A 242 14.75 -7.77 34.49
C GLY A 242 15.26 -7.78 33.04
N VAL A 243 16.57 -7.71 32.81
CA VAL A 243 17.16 -7.76 31.46
C VAL A 243 16.93 -9.14 30.83
N ALA A 244 16.33 -9.16 29.64
CA ALA A 244 16.02 -10.41 28.92
C ALA A 244 17.30 -11.12 28.43
N GLY A 245 17.33 -12.46 28.49
CA GLY A 245 18.47 -13.26 28.02
C GLY A 245 19.57 -13.52 29.06
N VAL A 246 19.66 -12.69 30.11
CA VAL A 246 20.74 -12.80 31.12
C VAL A 246 20.60 -14.06 31.98
N ARG A 247 19.37 -14.50 32.25
CA ARG A 247 19.12 -15.73 33.02
C ARG A 247 19.58 -16.97 32.24
N GLU A 248 19.38 -16.95 30.92
CA GLU A 248 19.79 -18.02 30.01
C GLU A 248 21.33 -18.11 29.96
N ILE A 249 22.01 -16.97 29.78
CA ILE A 249 23.48 -16.88 29.80
C ILE A 249 24.03 -17.38 31.15
N ALA A 250 23.45 -16.94 32.27
CA ALA A 250 23.87 -17.38 33.60
C ALA A 250 23.60 -18.87 33.85
N ALA A 251 22.55 -19.45 33.25
CA ALA A 251 22.28 -20.88 33.32
C ALA A 251 23.30 -21.69 32.50
N GLU A 252 23.63 -21.21 31.30
CA GLU A 252 24.59 -21.84 30.39
C GLU A 252 26.00 -21.90 31.00
N CYS A 253 26.46 -20.79 31.58
CA CYS A 253 27.77 -20.72 32.24
C CYS A 253 27.86 -21.67 33.45
N ARG A 254 26.77 -21.79 34.24
CA ARG A 254 26.69 -22.74 35.35
C ARG A 254 26.70 -24.19 34.88
N SER A 255 26.09 -24.50 33.74
CA SER A 255 26.20 -25.84 33.14
C SER A 255 27.63 -26.14 32.67
N LEU A 256 28.29 -25.19 32.01
CA LEU A 256 29.68 -25.37 31.53
C LEU A 256 30.65 -25.67 32.67
N LEU A 257 30.59 -24.91 33.78
CA LEU A 257 31.43 -25.18 34.96
C LEU A 257 31.10 -26.52 35.63
N LYS A 258 29.82 -26.91 35.65
CA LYS A 258 29.40 -28.21 36.19
C LYS A 258 29.94 -29.36 35.34
N ASP A 259 29.91 -29.23 34.03
CA ASP A 259 30.39 -30.26 33.11
C ASP A 259 31.92 -30.30 33.07
N GLY A 260 32.61 -29.16 33.16
CA GLY A 260 34.06 -29.08 33.36
C GLY A 260 34.52 -29.80 34.64
N ARG A 261 33.82 -29.58 35.77
CA ARG A 261 34.09 -30.32 37.03
C ARG A 261 33.91 -31.84 36.88
N LYS A 262 32.86 -32.27 36.18
CA LYS A 262 32.61 -33.69 35.93
C LYS A 262 33.70 -34.31 35.04
N ALA A 263 34.13 -33.61 34.00
CA ALA A 263 35.17 -34.07 33.09
C ALA A 263 36.52 -34.26 33.83
N ILE A 264 36.89 -33.31 34.69
CA ILE A 264 38.09 -33.42 35.54
C ILE A 264 37.95 -34.54 36.58
N GLY A 265 36.78 -34.67 37.22
CA GLY A 265 36.52 -35.72 38.20
C GLY A 265 36.57 -37.14 37.60
N SER A 266 36.05 -37.30 36.38
CA SER A 266 36.11 -38.57 35.63
C SER A 266 37.55 -38.91 35.21
N SER A 267 38.31 -37.93 34.71
CA SER A 267 39.73 -38.11 34.37
C SER A 267 40.56 -38.52 35.58
N ALA A 268 40.33 -37.89 36.74
CA ALA A 268 41.03 -38.21 37.99
C ALA A 268 40.65 -39.57 38.60
N ALA A 269 39.46 -40.10 38.30
CA ALA A 269 39.04 -41.45 38.70
C ALA A 269 39.63 -42.53 37.78
N ALA A 270 39.73 -42.25 36.49
CA ALA A 270 40.35 -43.14 35.50
C ALA A 270 41.85 -43.37 35.80
N THR A 271 42.59 -42.32 36.15
CA THR A 271 44.03 -42.43 36.48
C THR A 271 44.32 -43.19 37.78
N ARG A 272 43.39 -43.21 38.75
CA ARG A 272 43.53 -44.01 39.99
C ARG A 272 43.20 -45.48 39.78
N SER A 273 42.41 -45.81 38.76
CA SER A 273 42.01 -47.18 38.45
C SER A 273 43.11 -47.95 37.72
N THR A 274 43.96 -47.25 36.96
CA THR A 274 45.05 -47.84 36.18
C THR A 274 46.34 -48.06 36.98
N SER A 275 46.51 -47.42 38.14
CA SER A 275 47.66 -47.62 39.04
C SER A 275 47.44 -48.73 40.09
N ALA A 276 46.25 -49.34 40.11
CA ALA A 276 45.89 -50.45 40.99
C ALA A 276 45.71 -51.75 40.19
N THR A 277 46.78 -52.24 39.57
CA THR A 277 46.87 -53.65 39.13
C THR A 277 48.30 -54.12 39.38
N PRO A 278 48.51 -55.15 40.21
CA PRO A 278 49.84 -55.63 40.61
C PRO A 278 50.58 -56.37 39.50
#